data_AF-A0A6N9TSQ9-F1
#
_entry.id   AF-A0A6N9TSQ9-F1
#
_cell.length_a   1.000
_cell.length_b   1.000
_cell.length_c   1.000
_cell.angle_alpha   90.00
_cell.angle_beta   90.00
_cell.angle_gamma   90.00
#
_symmetry.space_group_name_H-M   'P 1'
#
loop_
_entity.id
_entity.type
_entity.pdbx_description
1 polymer ?
#
loop_
_entity_poly.entity_id
_entity_poly.type
_entity_poly.pdbx_seq_one_letter_code
_entity_poly.pdbx_strand_id
1 'polypeptide(L)'
;MLTIHTADAVLGAPDGADSVAVDGGLVVAVGPFERVSAAFPAARVRRWPGLIGRGLVNVTAPELLEAVYHPDPREAGTLGTEPLSGAALAPLAMDDARWGASARRGLQRMLR
;
A
#
# COMPACT_ATOMS: atom_id res chain seq x y z
N MET A 1 12.22 17.39 -5.08
CA MET A 1 11.25 18.47 -5.43
C MET A 1 10.25 18.51 -4.31
N LEU A 2 10.29 19.58 -3.52
CA LEU A 2 9.41 19.79 -2.39
C LEU A 2 7.96 19.99 -2.85
N THR A 3 7.06 19.17 -2.31
CA THR A 3 5.62 19.23 -2.60
C THR A 3 4.83 19.27 -1.29
N ILE A 4 3.91 20.22 -1.16
CA ILE A 4 2.91 20.26 -0.09
C ILE A 4 1.67 19.52 -0.58
N HIS A 5 1.29 18.47 0.13
CA HIS A 5 0.03 17.77 -0.06
C HIS A 5 -0.94 18.25 1.00
N THR A 6 -2.08 18.82 0.59
CA THR A 6 -3.16 19.24 1.49
C THR A 6 -4.42 18.44 1.22
N ALA A 7 -5.17 18.16 2.28
CA ALA A 7 -6.41 17.38 2.29
C ALA A 7 -7.31 17.87 3.43
N ASP A 8 -8.41 17.17 3.74
CA ASP A 8 -9.33 17.57 4.81
C ASP A 8 -8.71 17.40 6.20
N ALA A 9 -7.85 16.38 6.38
CA ALA A 9 -6.99 16.21 7.55
C ALA A 9 -5.83 15.25 7.27
N VAL A 10 -4.77 15.36 8.10
CA VAL A 10 -3.67 14.40 8.16
C VAL A 10 -3.85 13.51 9.39
N LEU A 11 -4.04 12.20 9.17
CA LEU A 11 -4.26 11.23 10.24
C LEU A 11 -2.98 10.93 11.01
N GLY A 12 -3.08 10.90 12.34
CA GLY A 12 -1.94 10.65 13.24
C GLY A 12 -0.97 11.83 13.38
N ALA A 13 -1.39 13.02 12.94
CA ALA A 13 -0.68 14.28 13.11
C ALA A 13 -1.29 15.11 14.27
N PRO A 14 -0.62 16.20 14.71
CA PRO A 14 -1.22 17.13 15.67
C PRO A 14 -2.56 17.70 15.20
N ASP A 15 -3.43 18.06 16.15
CA ASP A 15 -4.74 18.60 15.86
C ASP A 15 -4.70 19.80 14.91
N GLY A 16 -5.61 19.79 13.94
CA GLY A 16 -5.70 20.83 12.90
C GLY A 16 -4.67 20.69 11.77
N ALA A 17 -3.86 19.64 11.74
CA ALA A 17 -3.01 19.36 10.58
C ALA A 17 -3.85 18.88 9.38
N ASP A 18 -3.73 19.60 8.27
CA ASP A 18 -4.41 19.35 6.99
C ASP A 18 -3.41 19.27 5.82
N SER A 19 -2.11 19.33 6.12
CA SER A 19 -1.05 19.29 5.12
C SER A 19 0.24 18.61 5.57
N VAL A 20 0.93 18.03 4.59
CA VAL A 20 2.26 17.44 4.72
C VAL A 20 3.17 17.94 3.60
N ALA A 21 4.37 18.40 3.95
CA ALA A 21 5.42 18.75 2.99
C ALA A 21 6.38 17.56 2.83
N VAL A 22 6.61 17.16 1.58
CA VAL A 22 7.48 16.04 1.22
C VAL A 22 8.55 16.52 0.27
N ASP A 23 9.82 16.24 0.59
CA ASP A 23 10.93 16.40 -0.35
C ASP A 23 11.56 15.04 -0.68
N GLY A 24 11.40 14.63 -1.93
CA GLY A 24 11.80 13.30 -2.36
C GLY A 24 10.98 12.23 -1.60
N GLY A 25 11.66 11.46 -0.75
CA GLY A 25 11.05 10.41 0.07
C GLY A 25 10.87 10.79 1.55
N LEU A 26 11.16 12.03 1.94
CA LEU A 26 11.14 12.46 3.34
C LEU A 26 10.02 13.44 3.62
N VAL A 27 9.30 13.22 4.72
CA VAL A 27 8.39 14.20 5.30
C VAL A 27 9.21 15.26 6.02
N VAL A 28 9.13 16.51 5.57
CA VAL A 28 9.91 17.63 6.12
C VAL A 28 9.08 18.59 6.97
N ALA A 29 7.75 18.55 6.85
CA ALA A 29 6.83 19.24 7.77
C ALA A 29 5.43 18.62 7.73
N VAL A 30 4.69 18.76 8.83
CA VAL A 30 3.27 18.41 8.96
C VAL A 30 2.59 19.50 9.78
N GLY A 31 1.41 19.95 9.36
CA GLY A 31 0.64 20.97 10.09
C GLY A 31 -0.42 21.64 9.23
N PRO A 32 -1.03 22.73 9.72
CA PRO A 32 -1.97 23.53 8.94
C PRO A 32 -1.33 24.10 7.69
N PHE A 33 -2.08 24.10 6.60
CA PHE A 33 -1.62 24.47 5.27
C PHE A 33 -1.07 25.88 5.25
N GLU A 34 -1.67 26.83 5.97
CA GLU A 34 -1.19 28.21 6.03
C GLU A 34 0.22 28.29 6.62
N ARG A 35 0.52 27.50 7.66
CA ARG A 35 1.84 27.48 8.29
C ARG A 35 2.86 26.77 7.42
N VAL A 36 2.49 25.64 6.83
CA VAL A 36 3.39 24.84 5.98
C VAL A 36 3.71 25.58 4.68
N SER A 37 2.71 26.21 4.03
CA SER A 37 2.92 27.00 2.81
C SER A 37 3.73 28.27 3.06
N ALA A 38 3.57 28.93 4.21
CA ALA A 38 4.41 30.06 4.60
C ALA A 38 5.88 29.66 4.80
N ALA A 39 6.13 28.47 5.37
CA ALA A 39 7.50 27.95 5.53
C ALA A 39 8.15 27.55 4.19
N PHE A 40 7.34 27.17 3.20
CA PHE A 40 7.81 26.69 1.89
C PHE A 40 7.08 27.36 0.71
N PRO A 41 7.28 28.67 0.50
CA PRO A 41 6.49 29.46 -0.44
C PRO A 41 6.67 29.06 -1.91
N ALA A 42 7.80 28.43 -2.25
CA ALA A 42 8.10 27.94 -3.60
C ALA A 42 7.71 26.46 -3.82
N ALA A 43 7.17 25.77 -2.80
CA ALA A 43 6.81 24.37 -2.93
C ALA A 43 5.61 24.20 -3.87
N ARG A 44 5.64 23.12 -4.66
CA ARG A 44 4.48 22.73 -5.46
C ARG A 44 3.35 22.32 -4.53
N VAL A 45 2.12 22.78 -4.76
CA VAL A 45 0.95 22.39 -3.95
C VAL A 45 0.10 21.36 -4.71
N ARG A 46 -0.27 20.26 -4.04
CA ARG A 46 -1.28 19.29 -4.50
C ARG A 46 -2.41 19.22 -3.49
N ARG A 47 -3.64 19.34 -3.99
CA ARG A 47 -4.87 19.25 -3.18
C ARG A 47 -5.54 17.91 -3.44
N TRP A 48 -6.00 17.26 -2.37
CA TRP A 48 -6.66 15.96 -2.40
C TRP A 48 -7.99 16.05 -1.66
N PRO A 49 -9.05 15.37 -2.13
CA PRO A 49 -10.24 15.17 -1.32
C PRO A 49 -9.95 14.12 -0.22
N GLY A 50 -10.58 14.26 0.95
CA GLY A 50 -10.53 13.26 2.01
C GLY A 50 -9.30 13.37 2.92
N LEU A 51 -8.76 12.24 3.34
CA LEU A 51 -7.77 12.16 4.41
C LEU A 51 -6.41 11.69 3.88
N ILE A 52 -5.33 12.27 4.37
CA ILE A 52 -3.98 11.74 4.17
C ILE A 52 -3.60 10.94 5.40
N GLY A 53 -3.24 9.67 5.21
CA GLY A 53 -2.72 8.80 6.26
C GLY A 53 -1.33 8.27 5.94
N ARG A 54 -0.71 7.63 6.93
CA ARG A 54 0.51 6.83 6.70
C ARG A 54 0.18 5.70 5.70
N GLY A 55 1.17 5.34 4.87
CA GLY A 55 1.05 4.13 4.06
C GLY A 55 0.78 2.92 4.96
N LEU A 56 -0.22 2.13 4.60
CA LEU A 56 -0.55 0.91 5.33
C LEU A 56 0.58 -0.12 5.15
N VAL A 57 0.91 -0.80 6.25
CA VAL A 57 1.88 -1.91 6.24
C VAL A 57 1.13 -3.19 6.57
N ASN A 58 1.19 -4.16 5.66
CA ASN A 58 0.70 -5.50 5.94
C ASN A 58 1.86 -6.37 6.42
N VAL A 59 1.92 -6.59 7.74
CA VAL A 59 3.00 -7.34 8.39
C VAL A 59 2.97 -8.83 8.05
N THR A 60 1.84 -9.36 7.57
CA THR A 60 1.71 -10.76 7.16
C THR A 60 1.82 -10.94 5.64
N ALA A 61 2.31 -9.92 4.92
CA ALA A 61 2.49 -9.97 3.47
C ALA A 61 3.45 -11.09 3.03
N PRO A 62 4.60 -11.34 3.68
CA PRO A 62 5.48 -12.43 3.30
C PRO A 62 4.77 -13.78 3.35
N GLU A 63 4.03 -14.08 4.41
CA GLU A 63 3.27 -15.33 4.53
C GLU A 63 2.22 -15.44 3.42
N LEU A 64 1.50 -14.35 3.15
CA LEU A 64 0.45 -14.34 2.13
C LEU A 64 0.97 -14.40 0.69
N LEU A 65 2.19 -13.93 0.43
CA LEU A 65 2.75 -13.81 -0.92
C LEU A 65 3.78 -14.91 -1.25
N GLU A 66 4.41 -15.48 -0.24
CA GLU A 66 5.53 -16.43 -0.39
C GLU A 66 5.21 -17.82 0.18
N ALA A 67 4.29 -17.94 1.14
CA ALA A 67 3.92 -19.23 1.76
C ALA A 67 2.49 -19.70 1.42
N VAL A 68 1.70 -18.84 0.76
CA VAL A 68 0.33 -19.14 0.33
C VAL A 68 0.26 -19.07 -1.19
N TYR A 69 -0.29 -20.12 -1.78
CA TYR A 69 -0.53 -20.19 -3.21
C TYR A 69 -1.94 -19.71 -3.55
N HIS A 70 -2.04 -18.74 -4.46
CA HIS A 70 -3.28 -18.19 -5.00
C HIS A 70 -3.52 -18.78 -6.41
N PRO A 71 -4.42 -19.78 -6.55
CA PRO A 71 -4.57 -20.55 -7.79
C PRO A 71 -4.85 -19.69 -9.02
N ASP A 72 -4.32 -20.10 -10.18
CA ASP A 72 -4.75 -19.50 -11.44
C ASP A 72 -6.22 -19.83 -11.70
N PRO A 73 -7.02 -18.90 -12.25
CA PRO A 73 -8.40 -19.20 -12.65
C PRO A 73 -8.52 -20.41 -13.56
N ARG A 74 -7.49 -20.73 -14.35
CA ARG A 74 -7.44 -21.95 -15.19
C ARG A 74 -7.31 -23.25 -14.39
N GLU A 75 -6.76 -23.17 -13.17
CA GLU A 75 -6.57 -24.31 -12.28
C GLU A 75 -7.77 -24.51 -11.33
N ALA A 76 -8.76 -23.60 -11.35
CA ALA A 76 -9.89 -23.61 -10.42
C ALA A 76 -10.71 -24.91 -10.45
N GLY A 77 -10.78 -25.58 -11.60
CA GLY A 77 -11.46 -26.88 -11.72
C GLY A 77 -10.78 -28.01 -10.94
N THR A 78 -9.50 -27.86 -10.60
CA THR A 78 -8.71 -28.87 -9.89
C THR A 78 -8.36 -28.43 -8.47
N LEU A 79 -8.00 -27.15 -8.29
CA LEU A 79 -7.48 -26.61 -7.04
C LEU A 79 -8.50 -25.75 -6.27
N GLY A 80 -9.64 -25.45 -6.89
CA GLY A 80 -10.58 -24.46 -6.36
C GLY A 80 -10.05 -23.01 -6.50
N THR A 81 -10.78 -22.08 -5.89
CA THR A 81 -10.50 -20.63 -5.96
C THR A 81 -9.93 -20.06 -4.66
N GLU A 82 -9.88 -20.86 -3.61
CA GLU A 82 -9.37 -20.44 -2.31
C GLU A 82 -7.85 -20.56 -2.23
N PRO A 83 -7.18 -19.69 -1.45
CA PRO A 83 -5.74 -19.80 -1.26
C PRO A 83 -5.35 -21.12 -0.58
N LEU A 84 -4.28 -21.73 -1.08
CA LEU A 84 -3.74 -22.99 -0.56
C LEU A 84 -2.49 -22.75 0.27
N SER A 85 -2.36 -23.46 1.38
CA SER A 85 -1.18 -23.40 2.26
C SER A 85 -0.93 -24.76 2.91
N GLY A 86 0.24 -24.92 3.55
CA GLY A 86 0.59 -26.13 4.30
C GLY A 86 0.39 -27.42 3.48
N ALA A 87 -0.38 -28.36 4.02
CA ALA A 87 -0.60 -29.67 3.40
C ALA A 87 -1.33 -29.63 2.05
N ALA A 88 -2.14 -28.59 1.79
CA ALA A 88 -2.82 -28.44 0.50
C ALA A 88 -1.88 -27.90 -0.60
N LEU A 89 -0.83 -27.17 -0.20
CA LEU A 89 0.20 -26.64 -1.08
C LEU A 89 1.34 -27.64 -1.30
N ALA A 90 1.73 -28.40 -0.27
CA ALA A 90 2.90 -29.27 -0.28
C ALA A 90 3.02 -30.25 -1.49
N PRO A 91 1.93 -30.80 -2.04
CA PRO A 91 2.00 -31.69 -3.20
C PRO A 91 2.24 -30.97 -4.54
N LEU A 92 2.12 -29.65 -4.59
CA LEU A 92 2.19 -28.88 -5.83
C LEU A 92 3.64 -28.65 -6.25
N ALA A 93 3.96 -28.99 -7.49
CA ALA A 93 5.21 -28.56 -8.11
C ALA A 93 5.16 -27.04 -8.34
N MET A 94 6.05 -26.32 -7.66
CA MET A 94 6.13 -24.86 -7.73
C MET A 94 7.41 -24.43 -8.44
N ASP A 95 7.26 -23.61 -9.47
CA ASP A 95 8.34 -22.89 -10.12
C ASP A 95 8.20 -21.38 -9.89
N ASP A 96 9.23 -20.62 -10.25
CA ASP A 96 9.26 -19.16 -10.07
C ASP A 96 8.12 -18.46 -10.83
N ALA A 97 7.71 -19.01 -11.97
CA ALA A 97 6.62 -18.45 -12.77
C ALA A 97 5.28 -18.59 -12.03
N ARG A 98 5.00 -19.77 -11.46
CA ARG A 98 3.79 -20.07 -10.70
C ARG A 98 3.76 -19.29 -9.39
N TRP A 99 4.89 -19.15 -8.70
CA TRP A 99 5.02 -18.26 -7.53
C TRP A 99 4.80 -16.79 -7.88
N GLY A 100 5.40 -16.30 -8.96
CA GLY A 100 5.20 -14.91 -9.41
C GLY A 100 3.75 -14.63 -9.81
N ALA A 101 3.07 -15.57 -10.47
CA ALA A 101 1.65 -15.46 -10.77
C ALA A 101 0.78 -15.48 -9.51
N SER A 102 1.09 -16.35 -8.55
CA SER A 102 0.46 -16.40 -7.22
C SER A 102 0.57 -15.07 -6.48
N ALA A 103 1.79 -14.53 -6.34
CA ALA A 103 2.03 -13.29 -5.60
C ALA A 103 1.25 -12.09 -6.18
N ARG A 104 1.17 -11.96 -7.51
CA ARG A 104 0.34 -10.90 -8.13
C ARG A 104 -1.14 -11.06 -7.80
N ARG A 105 -1.67 -12.28 -7.79
CA ARG A 105 -3.06 -12.54 -7.40
C ARG A 105 -3.29 -12.30 -5.92
N GLY A 106 -2.38 -12.74 -5.06
CA GLY A 106 -2.41 -12.46 -3.62
C GLY A 106 -2.47 -10.96 -3.35
N LEU A 107 -1.58 -10.19 -3.97
CA LEU A 107 -1.59 -8.73 -3.89
C LEU A 107 -2.92 -8.12 -4.37
N GLN A 108 -3.44 -8.56 -5.52
CA GLN A 108 -4.74 -8.09 -6.02
C GLN A 108 -5.89 -8.39 -5.06
N ARG A 109 -5.88 -9.53 -4.36
CA ARG A 109 -6.90 -9.86 -3.37
C ARG A 109 -6.82 -8.98 -2.13
N MET A 110 -5.62 -8.55 -1.73
CA MET A 110 -5.42 -7.67 -0.57
C MET A 110 -5.87 -6.22 -0.82
N LEU A 111 -5.98 -5.82 -2.10
CA LEU A 111 -6.33 -4.46 -2.52
C LEU A 111 -7.81 -4.30 -2.94
N ARG A 112 -8.60 -5.37 -2.89
CA ARG A 112 -10.05 -5.37 -3.15
C ARG A 112 -10.81 -5.28 -1.84
#